data_AF-A0A2V8SI14-F1
#
_entry.id   AF-A0A2V8SI14-F1
#
_cell.length_a   1.000
_cell.length_b   1.000
_cell.length_c   1.000
_cell.angle_alpha   90.00
_cell.angle_beta   90.00
_cell.angle_gamma   90.00
#
_symmetry.space_group_name_H-M   'P 1'
#
loop_
_entity.id
_entity.type
_entity.pdbx_description
1 polymer ?
#
loop_
_entity_poly.entity_id
_entity_poly.type
_entity_poly.pdbx_seq_one_letter_code
_entity_poly.pdbx_strand_id
1 'polypeptide(L)'
;MAEMIYPVAAWDQIGSASPDAIKQAGELLAALAQKYRSSHEAPRALVKLGYLAIEPANPKADLDEACGRFATAAQVYPDSDAADDAYLGSGMCESLRARPARAADFFSRLLDESPGSPLAAEAQYRFGAALSRLDEPAEAMLALQQVRVRYPDSRFAARALDRITLLHRLRQAPQLSPRTGPASTEVAGLYQLDDAYGGSPGGKGSDGLTIRGASDIAIDAQGLAVVSSPKSPGATSSMMPTAAPPGGRGVTD
;
A
#
# COMPACT_ATOMS: atom_id res chain seq x y z
N MET A 1 -5.49 -27.17 13.86
CA MET A 1 -6.32 -27.64 12.73
C MET A 1 -6.60 -26.53 11.72
N ALA A 2 -7.22 -25.40 12.11
CA ALA A 2 -7.50 -24.29 11.16
C ALA A 2 -6.23 -23.64 10.56
N GLU A 3 -5.14 -23.50 11.35
CA GLU A 3 -3.84 -23.05 10.85
C GLU A 3 -3.25 -23.96 9.75
N MET A 4 -3.55 -25.26 9.76
CA MET A 4 -3.10 -26.19 8.71
C MET A 4 -3.93 -26.08 7.43
N ILE A 5 -5.14 -25.53 7.51
CA ILE A 5 -6.06 -25.43 6.38
C ILE A 5 -5.87 -24.09 5.67
N TYR A 6 -5.62 -23.02 6.41
CA TYR A 6 -5.40 -21.68 5.87
C TYR A 6 -3.99 -21.17 6.19
N PRO A 7 -3.04 -21.29 5.25
CA PRO A 7 -1.62 -21.06 5.50
C PRO A 7 -1.25 -19.57 5.55
N VAL A 8 -2.15 -18.68 5.12
CA VAL A 8 -1.89 -17.23 5.09
C VAL A 8 -1.81 -16.70 6.51
N ALA A 9 -0.67 -16.08 6.79
CA ALA A 9 -0.33 -15.47 8.07
C ALA A 9 0.24 -14.06 7.90
N ALA A 10 0.52 -13.62 6.67
CA ALA A 10 1.09 -12.31 6.40
C ALA A 10 0.52 -11.69 5.11
N TRP A 11 0.64 -10.37 5.01
CA TRP A 11 0.12 -9.58 3.89
C TRP A 11 0.74 -9.95 2.53
N ASP A 12 1.97 -10.44 2.50
CA ASP A 12 2.64 -10.88 1.27
C ASP A 12 2.23 -12.28 0.79
N GLN A 13 1.47 -13.01 1.61
CA GLN A 13 0.92 -14.32 1.27
C GLN A 13 -0.51 -14.26 0.76
N ILE A 14 -1.16 -13.08 0.79
CA ILE A 14 -2.51 -12.90 0.28
C ILE A 14 -2.54 -13.27 -1.22
N GLY A 15 -3.53 -14.07 -1.61
CA GLY A 15 -3.68 -14.62 -2.95
C GLY A 15 -3.05 -16.00 -3.13
N SER A 16 -2.41 -16.56 -2.10
CA SER A 16 -1.83 -17.91 -2.15
C SER A 16 -2.81 -19.02 -1.75
N ALA A 17 -3.93 -18.67 -1.11
CA ALA A 17 -4.91 -19.64 -0.63
C ALA A 17 -5.86 -20.13 -1.75
N SER A 18 -6.17 -21.43 -1.76
CA SER A 18 -7.15 -22.00 -2.69
C SER A 18 -8.59 -21.69 -2.26
N PRO A 19 -9.56 -21.62 -3.19
CA PRO A 19 -10.98 -21.43 -2.86
C PRO A 19 -11.52 -22.46 -1.86
N ASP A 20 -11.07 -23.72 -1.96
CA ASP A 20 -11.45 -24.78 -1.03
C ASP A 20 -10.89 -24.55 0.38
N ALA A 21 -9.63 -24.12 0.48
CA ALA A 21 -9.01 -23.77 1.76
C ALA A 21 -9.73 -22.58 2.42
N ILE A 22 -10.06 -21.55 1.64
CA ILE A 22 -10.83 -20.38 2.09
C ILE A 22 -12.19 -20.83 2.64
N LYS A 23 -12.94 -21.65 1.90
CA LYS A 23 -14.26 -22.13 2.33
C LYS A 23 -14.18 -22.93 3.63
N GLN A 24 -13.29 -23.92 3.71
CA GLN A 24 -13.17 -24.79 4.88
C GLN A 24 -12.68 -24.03 6.12
N ALA A 25 -11.72 -23.12 5.95
CA ALA A 25 -11.19 -22.33 7.05
C ALA A 25 -12.20 -21.31 7.55
N GLY A 26 -12.98 -20.66 6.68
CA GLY A 26 -13.92 -19.62 7.06
C GLY A 26 -14.93 -20.08 8.12
N GLU A 27 -15.53 -21.25 7.94
CA GLU A 27 -16.51 -21.80 8.91
C GLU A 27 -15.87 -22.11 10.27
N LEU A 28 -14.70 -22.73 10.26
CA LEU A 28 -13.97 -23.09 11.48
C LEU A 28 -13.48 -21.85 12.24
N LEU A 29 -12.89 -20.89 11.53
CA LEU A 29 -12.38 -19.65 12.12
C LEU A 29 -13.52 -18.79 12.68
N ALA A 30 -14.66 -18.72 11.99
CA ALA A 30 -15.84 -18.02 12.49
C ALA A 30 -16.37 -18.64 13.79
N ALA A 31 -16.41 -19.97 13.87
CA ALA A 31 -16.79 -20.66 15.10
C ALA A 31 -15.80 -20.39 16.25
N LEU A 32 -14.49 -20.42 15.97
CA LEU A 32 -13.44 -20.08 16.94
C LEU A 32 -13.60 -18.66 17.48
N ALA A 33 -13.72 -17.68 16.59
CA ALA A 33 -13.83 -16.28 16.97
C ALA A 33 -15.12 -15.94 17.74
N GLN A 34 -16.24 -16.62 17.47
CA GLN A 34 -17.54 -16.27 18.09
C GLN A 34 -17.89 -17.10 19.31
N LYS A 35 -17.72 -18.42 19.23
CA LYS A 35 -18.14 -19.37 20.27
C LYS A 35 -17.10 -19.51 21.37
N TYR A 36 -15.83 -19.28 21.06
CA TYR A 36 -14.71 -19.43 21.99
C TYR A 36 -13.99 -18.11 22.25
N ARG A 37 -14.73 -17.00 22.37
CA ARG A 37 -14.17 -15.64 22.56
C ARG A 37 -13.21 -15.50 23.73
N SER A 38 -13.35 -16.31 24.78
CA SER A 38 -12.45 -16.28 25.94
C SER A 38 -11.21 -17.15 25.77
N SER A 39 -11.06 -17.86 24.65
CA SER A 39 -9.91 -18.73 24.40
C SER A 39 -8.80 -17.97 23.70
N HIS A 40 -7.57 -18.43 23.90
CA HIS A 40 -6.36 -17.84 23.33
C HIS A 40 -6.35 -17.89 21.80
N GLU A 41 -7.15 -18.77 21.20
CA GLU A 41 -7.30 -18.93 19.76
C GLU A 41 -8.23 -17.90 19.11
N ALA A 42 -9.11 -17.23 19.88
CA ALA A 42 -10.04 -16.24 19.37
C ALA A 42 -9.37 -15.06 18.63
N PRO A 43 -8.35 -14.37 19.20
CA PRO A 43 -7.69 -13.28 18.50
C PRO A 43 -6.96 -13.73 17.24
N ARG A 44 -6.28 -14.89 17.26
CA ARG A 44 -5.67 -15.48 16.05
C ARG A 44 -6.70 -15.79 14.97
N ALA A 45 -7.87 -16.31 15.37
CA ALA A 45 -8.96 -16.58 14.44
C ALA A 45 -9.51 -15.30 13.81
N LEU A 46 -9.62 -14.21 14.59
CA LEU A 46 -10.01 -12.89 14.06
C LEU A 46 -9.01 -12.36 13.03
N VAL A 47 -7.71 -12.42 13.32
CA VAL A 47 -6.65 -12.02 12.37
C VAL A 47 -6.75 -12.83 11.08
N LYS A 48 -6.89 -14.16 11.16
CA LYS A 48 -7.06 -15.02 9.98
C LYS A 48 -8.35 -14.76 9.20
N LEU A 49 -9.46 -14.47 9.88
CA LEU A 49 -10.70 -14.02 9.22
C LEU A 49 -10.49 -12.69 8.50
N GLY A 50 -9.69 -11.79 9.07
CA GLY A 50 -9.26 -10.54 8.43
C GLY A 50 -8.55 -10.80 7.11
N TYR A 51 -7.53 -11.66 7.11
CA TYR A 51 -6.83 -12.06 5.88
C TYR A 51 -7.77 -12.74 4.88
N LEU A 52 -8.63 -13.64 5.34
CA LEU A 52 -9.60 -14.33 4.48
C LEU A 52 -10.56 -13.35 3.80
N ALA A 53 -10.98 -12.30 4.50
CA ALA A 53 -11.89 -11.29 3.98
C ALA A 53 -11.24 -10.37 2.92
N ILE A 54 -9.92 -10.39 2.74
CA ILE A 54 -9.22 -9.66 1.67
C ILE A 54 -8.57 -10.58 0.64
N GLU A 55 -8.78 -11.89 0.73
CA GLU A 55 -8.30 -12.84 -0.26
C GLU A 55 -8.98 -12.61 -1.61
N PRO A 56 -8.23 -12.35 -2.70
CA PRO A 56 -8.83 -12.15 -4.03
C PRO A 56 -9.64 -13.35 -4.51
N ALA A 57 -9.28 -14.56 -4.08
CA ALA A 57 -9.98 -15.79 -4.41
C ALA A 57 -11.24 -16.02 -3.55
N ASN A 58 -11.46 -15.22 -2.51
CA ASN A 58 -12.67 -15.32 -1.69
C ASN A 58 -13.83 -14.59 -2.38
N PRO A 59 -14.91 -15.28 -2.80
CA PRO A 59 -16.06 -14.64 -3.43
C PRO A 59 -16.83 -13.69 -2.48
N LYS A 60 -16.54 -13.74 -1.18
CA LYS A 60 -17.09 -12.86 -0.14
C LYS A 60 -16.04 -11.85 0.37
N ALA A 61 -14.98 -11.59 -0.40
CA ALA A 61 -13.98 -10.62 0.01
C ALA A 61 -14.63 -9.24 0.22
N ASP A 62 -14.40 -8.68 1.38
CA ASP A 62 -14.95 -7.41 1.83
C ASP A 62 -13.89 -6.72 2.72
N LEU A 63 -13.41 -5.57 2.26
CA LEU A 63 -12.39 -4.81 2.97
C LEU A 63 -12.92 -4.29 4.32
N ASP A 64 -14.17 -3.86 4.41
CA ASP A 64 -14.75 -3.33 5.65
C ASP A 64 -14.89 -4.44 6.69
N GLU A 65 -15.29 -5.65 6.28
CA GLU A 65 -15.28 -6.83 7.15
C GLU A 65 -13.86 -7.09 7.67
N ALA A 66 -12.87 -7.13 6.79
CA ALA A 66 -11.48 -7.37 7.19
C ALA A 66 -10.97 -6.35 8.21
N CYS A 67 -11.23 -5.06 7.94
CA CYS A 67 -10.89 -3.97 8.86
C CYS A 67 -11.52 -4.20 10.24
N GLY A 68 -12.81 -4.59 10.27
CA GLY A 68 -13.52 -4.90 11.50
C GLY A 68 -12.91 -6.07 12.27
N ARG A 69 -12.46 -7.13 11.57
CA ARG A 69 -11.81 -8.29 12.21
C ARG A 69 -10.48 -7.93 12.86
N PHE A 70 -9.59 -7.25 12.13
CA PHE A 70 -8.30 -6.82 12.69
C PHE A 70 -8.49 -5.81 13.82
N ALA A 71 -9.37 -4.81 13.66
CA ALA A 71 -9.64 -3.83 14.70
C ALA A 71 -10.21 -4.48 15.96
N THR A 72 -11.10 -5.46 15.83
CA THR A 72 -11.62 -6.22 16.97
C THR A 72 -10.50 -6.97 17.66
N ALA A 73 -9.61 -7.65 16.92
CA ALA A 73 -8.46 -8.33 17.49
C ALA A 73 -7.55 -7.37 18.29
N ALA A 74 -7.22 -6.23 17.68
CA ALA A 74 -6.32 -5.22 18.26
C ALA A 74 -6.92 -4.49 19.50
N GLN A 75 -8.23 -4.28 19.53
CA GLN A 75 -8.89 -3.51 20.59
C GLN A 75 -9.40 -4.39 21.74
N VAL A 76 -9.86 -5.60 21.44
CA VAL A 76 -10.44 -6.50 22.45
C VAL A 76 -9.38 -7.40 23.06
N TYR A 77 -8.29 -7.69 22.33
CA TYR A 77 -7.22 -8.60 22.78
C TYR A 77 -5.81 -7.96 22.63
N PRO A 78 -5.57 -6.76 23.19
CA PRO A 78 -4.30 -6.06 23.04
C PRO A 78 -3.11 -6.83 23.66
N ASP A 79 -3.34 -7.66 24.68
CA ASP A 79 -2.30 -8.46 25.33
C ASP A 79 -2.12 -9.86 24.73
N SER A 80 -2.81 -10.16 23.61
CA SER A 80 -2.73 -11.48 22.98
C SER A 80 -1.47 -11.64 22.13
N ASP A 81 -1.09 -12.89 21.85
CA ASP A 81 0.04 -13.18 20.96
C ASP A 81 -0.22 -12.86 19.49
N ALA A 82 -1.46 -12.49 19.14
CA ALA A 82 -1.86 -12.02 17.82
C ALA A 82 -2.01 -10.49 17.76
N ALA A 83 -1.70 -9.77 18.85
CA ALA A 83 -1.86 -8.32 18.92
C ALA A 83 -0.99 -7.60 17.90
N ASP A 84 0.26 -8.02 17.72
CA ASP A 84 1.18 -7.46 16.71
C ASP A 84 0.60 -7.60 15.28
N ASP A 85 0.14 -8.81 14.91
CA ASP A 85 -0.51 -9.06 13.62
C ASP A 85 -1.80 -8.24 13.47
N ALA A 86 -2.57 -8.09 14.55
CA ALA A 86 -3.79 -7.31 14.56
C ALA A 86 -3.51 -5.81 14.35
N TYR A 87 -2.50 -5.24 15.02
CA TYR A 87 -2.09 -3.85 14.82
C TYR A 87 -1.58 -3.62 13.39
N LEU A 88 -0.72 -4.50 12.88
CA LEU A 88 -0.26 -4.41 11.50
C LEU A 88 -1.44 -4.52 10.52
N GLY A 89 -2.33 -5.49 10.74
CA GLY A 89 -3.55 -5.70 9.96
C GLY A 89 -4.45 -4.47 9.95
N SER A 90 -4.73 -3.88 11.11
CA SER A 90 -5.54 -2.67 11.25
C SER A 90 -4.91 -1.47 10.55
N GLY A 91 -3.59 -1.26 10.68
CA GLY A 91 -2.90 -0.18 10.00
C GLY A 91 -2.92 -0.32 8.48
N MET A 92 -2.72 -1.54 7.98
CA MET A 92 -2.81 -1.85 6.56
C MET A 92 -4.22 -1.65 6.01
N CYS A 93 -5.23 -2.09 6.75
CA CYS A 93 -6.64 -1.87 6.45
C CYS A 93 -7.00 -0.38 6.35
N GLU A 94 -6.61 0.43 7.33
CA GLU A 94 -6.87 1.88 7.27
C GLU A 94 -6.05 2.56 6.16
N SER A 95 -4.88 2.03 5.80
CA SER A 95 -4.12 2.48 4.63
C SER A 95 -4.90 2.25 3.33
N LEU A 96 -5.47 1.05 3.16
CA LEU A 96 -6.31 0.71 1.99
C LEU A 96 -7.60 1.53 1.92
N ARG A 97 -8.09 2.03 3.06
CA ARG A 97 -9.26 2.93 3.12
C ARG A 97 -8.89 4.42 2.94
N ALA A 98 -7.66 4.71 2.54
CA ALA A 98 -7.13 6.07 2.41
C ALA A 98 -7.28 6.91 3.70
N ARG A 99 -7.08 6.29 4.87
CA ARG A 99 -7.10 6.94 6.19
C ARG A 99 -5.72 6.91 6.84
N PRO A 100 -4.76 7.68 6.32
CA PRO A 100 -3.36 7.58 6.72
C PRO A 100 -3.10 7.93 8.20
N ALA A 101 -3.89 8.82 8.81
CA ALA A 101 -3.76 9.14 10.23
C ALA A 101 -4.04 7.91 11.11
N ARG A 102 -5.17 7.23 10.87
CA ARG A 102 -5.52 6.00 11.61
C ARG A 102 -4.56 4.86 11.33
N ALA A 103 -4.07 4.77 10.08
CA ALA A 103 -3.05 3.80 9.74
C ALA A 103 -1.77 4.03 10.57
N ALA A 104 -1.30 5.28 10.64
CA ALA A 104 -0.14 5.67 11.42
C ALA A 104 -0.34 5.35 12.92
N ASP A 105 -1.52 5.60 13.49
CA ASP A 105 -1.84 5.28 14.89
C ASP A 105 -1.70 3.77 15.21
N PHE A 106 -2.13 2.89 14.30
CA PHE A 106 -2.01 1.45 14.52
C PHE A 106 -0.55 0.97 14.36
N PHE A 107 0.18 1.51 13.38
CA PHE A 107 1.59 1.14 13.21
C PHE A 107 2.45 1.66 14.37
N SER A 108 2.19 2.85 14.90
CA SER A 108 2.92 3.38 16.07
C SER A 108 2.69 2.53 17.31
N ARG A 109 1.45 2.10 17.58
CA ARG A 109 1.16 1.18 18.69
C ARG A 109 1.97 -0.10 18.63
N LEU A 110 2.05 -0.75 17.46
CA LEU A 110 2.91 -1.94 17.30
C LEU A 110 4.37 -1.64 17.65
N LEU A 111 4.88 -0.50 17.19
CA LEU A 111 6.28 -0.10 17.41
C LEU A 111 6.57 0.26 18.88
N ASP A 112 5.59 0.81 19.59
CA ASP A 112 5.69 1.23 20.99
C ASP A 112 5.50 0.05 21.94
N GLU A 113 4.51 -0.81 21.68
CA GLU A 113 4.17 -1.96 22.53
C GLU A 113 5.09 -3.16 22.26
N SER A 114 5.48 -3.37 21.00
CA SER A 114 6.24 -4.53 20.55
C SER A 114 7.46 -4.16 19.67
N PRO A 115 8.42 -3.35 20.16
CA PRO A 115 9.58 -2.89 19.38
C PRO A 115 10.50 -4.01 18.88
N GLY A 116 10.43 -5.20 19.49
CA GLY A 116 11.17 -6.41 19.09
C GLY A 116 10.39 -7.36 18.18
N SER A 117 9.16 -7.00 17.79
CA SER A 117 8.32 -7.82 16.92
C SER A 117 9.01 -8.13 15.58
N PRO A 118 8.87 -9.35 15.02
CA PRO A 118 9.28 -9.63 13.65
C PRO A 118 8.61 -8.70 12.61
N LEU A 119 7.48 -8.09 12.96
CA LEU A 119 6.73 -7.15 12.13
C LEU A 119 7.22 -5.71 12.26
N ALA A 120 8.09 -5.39 13.22
CA ALA A 120 8.48 -4.02 13.54
C ALA A 120 9.14 -3.30 12.35
N ALA A 121 9.92 -4.02 11.53
CA ALA A 121 10.50 -3.44 10.32
C ALA A 121 9.45 -3.04 9.27
N GLU A 122 8.41 -3.88 9.09
CA GLU A 122 7.29 -3.56 8.21
C GLU A 122 6.49 -2.40 8.78
N ALA A 123 6.11 -2.47 10.06
CA ALA A 123 5.34 -1.43 10.73
C ALA A 123 6.04 -0.07 10.66
N GLN A 124 7.35 0.01 10.89
CA GLN A 124 8.12 1.25 10.79
C GLN A 124 8.11 1.82 9.36
N TYR A 125 8.25 0.96 8.35
CA TYR A 125 8.17 1.39 6.95
C TYR A 125 6.76 1.90 6.61
N ARG A 126 5.72 1.17 7.03
CA ARG A 126 4.32 1.52 6.78
C ARG A 126 3.91 2.78 7.53
N PHE A 127 4.42 2.98 8.74
CA PHE A 127 4.27 4.22 9.50
C PHE A 127 4.83 5.42 8.73
N GLY A 128 6.08 5.35 8.26
CA GLY A 128 6.65 6.40 7.42
C GLY A 128 5.91 6.61 6.09
N ALA A 129 5.39 5.54 5.49
CA ALA A 129 4.56 5.64 4.29
C ALA A 129 3.20 6.32 4.59
N ALA A 130 2.58 6.05 5.74
CA ALA A 130 1.36 6.70 6.18
C ALA A 130 1.58 8.20 6.44
N LEU A 131 2.66 8.57 7.16
CA LEU A 131 3.05 9.97 7.38
C LEU A 131 3.25 10.75 6.08
N SER A 132 3.86 10.11 5.06
CA SER A 132 4.05 10.78 3.76
C SER A 132 2.74 11.14 3.05
N ARG A 133 1.61 10.51 3.42
CA ARG A 133 0.27 10.82 2.89
C ARG A 133 -0.45 11.89 3.70
N LEU A 134 0.04 12.21 4.90
CA LEU A 134 -0.46 13.29 5.74
C LEU A 134 0.13 14.65 5.37
N ASP A 135 0.90 14.73 4.28
CA ASP A 135 1.66 15.91 3.89
C ASP A 135 2.71 16.34 4.93
N GLU A 136 3.24 15.34 5.65
CA GLU A 136 4.33 15.48 6.62
C GLU A 136 5.63 14.83 6.09
N PRO A 137 6.25 15.37 5.02
CA PRO A 137 7.35 14.70 4.34
C PRO A 137 8.63 14.62 5.20
N ALA A 138 8.84 15.55 6.13
CA ALA A 138 10.02 15.55 7.00
C ALA A 138 9.94 14.39 8.00
N GLU A 139 8.80 14.28 8.67
CA GLU A 139 8.45 13.23 9.63
C GLU A 139 8.47 11.86 8.94
N ALA A 140 7.90 11.77 7.74
CA ALA A 140 7.94 10.56 6.93
C ALA A 140 9.38 10.13 6.61
N MET A 141 10.24 11.06 6.18
CA MET A 141 11.65 10.75 5.88
C MET A 141 12.41 10.30 7.13
N LEU A 142 12.16 10.91 8.29
CA LEU A 142 12.75 10.48 9.56
C LEU A 142 12.29 9.07 9.95
N ALA A 143 10.99 8.79 9.86
CA ALA A 143 10.44 7.46 10.14
C ALA A 143 10.97 6.38 9.19
N LEU A 144 11.12 6.69 7.90
CA LEU A 144 11.71 5.78 6.92
C LEU A 144 13.21 5.59 7.16
N GLN A 145 13.93 6.63 7.59
CA GLN A 145 15.34 6.52 7.93
C GLN A 145 15.56 5.59 9.13
N GLN A 146 14.64 5.57 10.10
CA GLN A 146 14.67 4.63 11.22
C GLN A 146 14.60 3.17 10.75
N VAL A 147 13.90 2.86 9.65
CA VAL A 147 13.89 1.51 9.08
C VAL A 147 15.30 1.06 8.72
N ARG A 148 16.06 1.94 8.07
CA ARG A 148 17.43 1.66 7.61
C ARG A 148 18.43 1.54 8.75
N VAL A 149 18.21 2.27 9.84
CA VAL A 149 19.11 2.28 11.01
C VAL A 149 18.81 1.11 11.93
N ARG A 150 17.53 0.85 12.23
CA ARG A 150 17.11 -0.19 13.19
C ARG A 150 17.01 -1.57 12.56
N TYR A 151 16.67 -1.65 11.28
CA TYR A 151 16.41 -2.91 10.57
C TYR A 151 17.19 -2.99 9.24
N PRO A 152 18.52 -2.82 9.25
CA PRO A 152 19.34 -2.72 8.04
C PRO A 152 19.23 -3.93 7.12
N ASP A 153 19.06 -5.13 7.67
CA ASP A 153 18.96 -6.40 6.92
C ASP A 153 17.53 -6.71 6.46
N SER A 154 16.54 -5.91 6.85
CA SER A 154 15.16 -6.12 6.44
C SER A 154 14.95 -5.74 4.97
N ARG A 155 14.07 -6.46 4.28
CA ARG A 155 13.62 -6.09 2.91
C ARG A 155 13.06 -4.66 2.82
N PHE A 156 12.64 -4.08 3.95
CA PHE A 156 12.08 -2.74 4.02
C PHE A 156 13.14 -1.64 4.05
N ALA A 157 14.41 -1.95 4.38
CA ALA A 157 15.48 -0.96 4.39
C ALA A 157 15.75 -0.37 3.00
N ALA A 158 15.81 -1.21 1.97
CA ALA A 158 15.96 -0.75 0.58
C ALA A 158 14.74 0.07 0.12
N ARG A 159 13.53 -0.42 0.40
CA ARG A 159 12.28 0.28 0.06
C ARG A 159 12.16 1.65 0.76
N ALA A 160 12.64 1.74 2.00
CA ALA A 160 12.67 2.99 2.74
C ALA A 160 13.59 4.01 2.07
N LEU A 161 14.78 3.59 1.61
CA LEU A 161 15.69 4.45 0.87
C LEU A 161 15.06 4.99 -0.42
N ASP A 162 14.40 4.12 -1.19
CA ASP A 162 13.72 4.52 -2.43
C ASP A 162 12.66 5.59 -2.13
N ARG A 163 11.84 5.39 -1.09
CA ARG A 163 10.78 6.34 -0.73
C ARG A 163 11.33 7.65 -0.16
N ILE A 164 12.39 7.62 0.66
CA ILE A 164 13.09 8.84 1.11
C ILE A 164 13.60 9.64 -0.09
N THR A 165 14.25 8.97 -1.04
CA THR A 165 14.79 9.59 -2.24
C THR A 165 13.69 10.26 -3.04
N LEU A 166 12.55 9.59 -3.19
CA LEU A 166 11.40 10.13 -3.89
C LEU A 166 10.80 11.34 -3.17
N LEU A 167 10.57 11.26 -1.85
CA LEU A 167 10.07 12.39 -1.05
C LEU A 167 11.00 13.61 -1.15
N HIS A 168 12.31 13.39 -1.10
CA HIS A 168 13.30 14.45 -1.26
C HIS A 168 13.21 15.10 -2.65
N ARG A 169 13.11 14.31 -3.72
CA ARG A 169 12.95 14.82 -5.09
C ARG A 169 11.66 15.61 -5.27
N LEU A 170 10.53 15.09 -4.75
CA LEU A 170 9.24 15.77 -4.80
C LEU A 170 9.27 17.12 -4.07
N ARG A 171 9.99 17.20 -2.95
CA ARG A 171 10.18 18.46 -2.21
C ARG A 171 11.08 19.45 -2.94
N GLN A 172 12.09 18.97 -3.67
CA GLN A 172 12.98 19.82 -4.46
C GLN A 172 12.39 20.23 -5.81
N ALA A 173 11.43 19.48 -6.37
CA ALA A 173 10.76 19.78 -7.63
C ALA A 173 10.17 21.20 -7.73
N PRO A 174 9.49 21.78 -6.71
CA PRO A 174 9.06 23.18 -6.78
C PRO A 174 10.22 24.19 -6.91
N GLN A 175 11.42 23.86 -6.42
CA GLN A 175 12.62 24.68 -6.59
C GLN A 175 13.27 24.51 -7.97
N LEU A 176 12.82 23.52 -8.76
CA LEU A 176 13.16 23.32 -10.17
C LEU A 176 12.11 24.01 -11.05
N SER A 177 11.77 25.26 -10.77
CA SER A 177 10.93 26.07 -11.66
C SER A 177 11.73 26.54 -12.90
N PRO A 178 11.09 26.69 -14.06
CA PRO A 178 11.76 26.78 -15.35
C PRO A 178 12.43 28.13 -15.56
N ARG A 179 13.58 28.14 -16.25
CA ARG A 179 14.03 29.34 -16.97
C ARG A 179 12.88 29.82 -17.85
N THR A 180 12.42 31.04 -17.57
CA THR A 180 11.52 31.91 -18.35
C THR A 180 11.27 31.46 -19.79
N GLY A 181 10.08 30.92 -20.05
CA GLY A 181 9.45 30.72 -21.36
C GLY A 181 7.93 30.91 -21.21
N PRO A 182 7.20 31.31 -22.27
CA PRO A 182 5.83 31.81 -22.12
C PRO A 182 4.87 30.73 -21.62
N ALA A 183 4.16 31.09 -20.56
CA ALA A 183 3.00 30.47 -19.92
C ALA A 183 2.56 29.09 -20.46
N SER A 184 2.87 28.04 -19.69
CA SER A 184 2.06 26.83 -19.67
C SER A 184 1.46 26.65 -18.27
N THR A 185 0.20 26.28 -18.30
CA THR A 185 -0.83 26.32 -17.26
C THR A 185 -0.38 25.72 -15.93
N GLU A 186 -0.71 26.41 -14.84
CA GLU A 186 -0.52 25.97 -13.46
C GLU A 186 -1.04 24.54 -13.26
N VAL A 187 -0.14 23.58 -13.04
CA VAL A 187 -0.48 22.35 -12.31
C VAL A 187 -0.19 22.63 -10.85
N ALA A 188 -1.05 23.46 -10.24
CA ALA A 188 -1.07 23.67 -8.81
C ALA A 188 -1.72 22.45 -8.15
N GLY A 189 -0.93 21.41 -7.92
CA GLY A 189 -1.30 20.25 -7.12
C GLY A 189 -0.06 19.70 -6.43
N LEU A 190 -0.08 19.62 -5.09
CA LEU A 190 0.95 18.92 -4.33
C LEU A 190 1.09 17.50 -4.89
N TYR A 191 2.29 17.14 -5.32
CA TYR A 191 2.59 15.80 -5.80
C TYR A 191 2.43 14.79 -4.65
N GLN A 192 1.33 14.03 -4.65
CA GLN A 192 1.08 12.95 -3.68
C GLN A 192 1.52 11.59 -4.23
N LEU A 193 2.03 10.75 -3.35
CA LEU A 193 2.41 9.38 -3.68
C LEU A 193 1.19 8.47 -3.68
N ASP A 194 0.99 7.74 -4.77
CA ASP A 194 -0.12 6.79 -4.92
C ASP A 194 -0.03 5.59 -3.94
N ASP A 195 -1.19 5.00 -3.62
CA ASP A 195 -1.43 3.76 -2.87
C ASP A 195 -0.58 2.59 -3.36
N ALA A 196 -0.34 2.51 -4.67
CA ALA A 196 0.38 1.41 -5.30
C ALA A 196 1.92 1.52 -5.25
N TYR A 197 2.52 2.61 -4.74
CA TYR A 197 3.98 2.77 -4.76
C TYR A 197 4.69 1.68 -3.93
N GLY A 198 5.36 0.76 -4.61
CA GLY A 198 6.00 -0.43 -4.01
C GLY A 198 5.05 -1.61 -3.75
N GLY A 199 3.85 -1.61 -4.33
CA GLY A 199 3.03 -2.82 -4.45
C GLY A 199 3.74 -3.90 -5.28
N SER A 200 3.30 -5.16 -5.15
CA SER A 200 3.79 -6.23 -6.03
C SER A 200 3.44 -5.88 -7.49
N PRO A 201 4.29 -6.17 -8.51
CA PRO A 201 4.09 -5.72 -9.90
C PRO A 201 2.86 -6.32 -10.62
N GLY A 202 1.91 -6.92 -9.90
CA GLY A 202 0.74 -7.60 -10.41
C GLY A 202 -0.44 -6.68 -10.70
N GLY A 203 -0.24 -5.63 -11.49
CA GLY A 203 -1.33 -4.85 -12.06
C GLY A 203 -1.00 -4.56 -13.52
N LYS A 204 -1.69 -5.19 -14.47
CA LYS A 204 -1.65 -4.74 -15.87
C LYS A 204 -2.24 -3.34 -15.90
N GLY A 205 -1.40 -2.31 -15.89
CA GLY A 205 -1.80 -0.98 -16.35
C GLY A 205 -2.40 -1.12 -17.74
N SER A 206 -3.49 -0.40 -18.01
CA SER A 206 -4.29 -0.50 -19.23
C SER A 206 -3.49 -0.29 -20.54
N ASP A 207 -2.26 0.21 -20.44
CA ASP A 207 -1.49 0.75 -21.56
C ASP A 207 -0.17 0.00 -21.84
N GLY A 208 0.04 -1.17 -21.23
CA GLY A 208 1.16 -2.07 -21.60
C GLY A 208 2.57 -1.64 -21.11
N LEU A 209 2.69 -0.59 -20.30
CA LEU A 209 3.94 -0.25 -19.62
C LEU A 209 4.02 -0.94 -18.24
N THR A 210 5.06 -1.75 -18.03
CA THR A 210 5.36 -2.38 -16.73
C THR A 210 6.38 -1.55 -15.97
N ILE A 211 5.95 -0.82 -14.94
CA ILE A 211 6.83 -0.12 -13.99
C ILE A 211 7.30 -1.13 -12.94
N ARG A 212 8.61 -1.40 -12.87
CA ARG A 212 9.21 -2.41 -11.99
C ARG A 212 9.81 -1.83 -10.72
N GLY A 213 10.04 -0.52 -10.68
CA GLY A 213 10.58 0.18 -9.51
C GLY A 213 10.75 1.68 -9.73
N ALA A 214 11.20 2.38 -8.69
CA ALA A 214 11.44 3.83 -8.74
C ALA A 214 12.51 4.24 -9.77
N SER A 215 13.40 3.30 -10.14
CA SER A 215 14.37 3.45 -11.22
C SER A 215 13.74 3.64 -12.59
N ASP A 216 12.49 3.18 -12.78
CA ASP A 216 11.80 3.21 -14.07
C ASP A 216 11.03 4.53 -14.26
N ILE A 217 11.01 5.39 -13.24
CA ILE A 217 10.37 6.70 -13.26
C ILE A 217 11.48 7.75 -13.27
N ALA A 218 11.61 8.45 -14.40
CA ALA A 218 12.46 9.61 -14.53
C ALA A 218 11.60 10.88 -14.52
N ILE A 219 12.23 12.02 -14.22
CA ILE A 219 11.63 13.33 -14.45
C ILE A 219 12.32 13.88 -15.69
N ASP A 220 11.54 14.24 -16.72
CA ASP A 220 12.11 14.83 -17.92
C ASP A 220 12.61 16.27 -17.66
N ALA A 221 13.20 16.90 -18.67
CA ALA A 221 13.74 18.25 -18.55
C ALA A 221 12.65 19.31 -18.26
N GLN A 222 11.37 18.94 -18.33
CA GLN A 222 10.18 19.76 -18.15
C GLN A 222 9.51 19.50 -16.80
N GLY A 223 10.03 18.59 -15.98
CA GLY A 223 9.46 18.27 -14.68
C GLY A 223 8.35 17.21 -14.71
N LEU A 224 8.08 16.60 -15.87
CA LEU A 224 7.05 15.57 -16.00
C LEU A 224 7.61 14.20 -15.63
N ALA A 225 6.85 13.44 -14.83
CA ALA A 225 7.17 12.05 -14.57
C ALA A 225 6.99 11.22 -15.85
N VAL A 226 8.09 10.64 -16.33
CA VAL A 226 8.14 9.81 -17.53
C VAL A 226 8.60 8.40 -17.18
N VAL A 227 7.96 7.41 -17.78
CA VAL A 227 8.36 6.00 -17.62
C VAL A 227 9.52 5.73 -18.56
N SER A 228 10.71 5.51 -18.01
CA SER A 228 11.90 5.14 -18.78
C SER A 228 11.92 3.63 -19.04
N SER A 229 11.89 3.22 -20.31
CA SER A 229 12.13 1.83 -20.71
C SER A 229 13.60 1.64 -21.10
N PRO A 230 14.27 0.56 -20.67
CA PRO A 230 15.68 0.30 -21.00
C PRO A 230 15.93 0.03 -22.50
N LYS A 231 14.88 0.00 -23.35
CA LYS A 231 15.02 -0.28 -24.79
C LYS A 231 14.98 0.93 -25.72
N SER A 232 14.71 2.15 -25.24
CA SER A 232 14.81 3.36 -26.07
C SER A 232 15.10 4.59 -25.21
N PRO A 233 16.32 5.15 -25.24
CA PRO A 233 16.55 6.47 -24.67
C PRO A 233 15.86 7.51 -25.57
N GLY A 234 14.76 8.09 -25.11
CA GLY A 234 14.20 9.31 -25.70
C GLY A 234 12.98 9.20 -26.63
N ALA A 235 12.08 8.22 -26.47
CA ALA A 235 10.80 8.23 -27.18
C ALA A 235 9.68 8.86 -26.33
N THR A 236 9.37 10.13 -26.57
CA THR A 236 8.18 10.81 -26.05
C THR A 236 6.94 10.26 -26.75
N SER A 237 6.12 9.46 -26.07
CA SER A 237 4.77 9.17 -26.57
C SER A 237 3.82 10.25 -26.07
N SER A 238 3.61 11.27 -26.89
CA SER A 238 2.66 12.35 -26.61
C SER A 238 1.23 11.83 -26.79
N MET A 239 0.49 11.66 -25.69
CA MET A 239 -0.95 11.44 -25.73
C MET A 239 -1.64 12.77 -26.02
N MET A 240 -1.93 13.04 -27.29
CA MET A 240 -2.98 13.99 -27.67
C MET A 240 -4.33 13.25 -27.63
N PRO A 241 -5.39 13.81 -27.02
CA PRO A 241 -6.74 13.27 -27.19
C PRO A 241 -7.19 13.55 -28.64
N THR A 242 -7.49 12.50 -29.39
CA THR A 242 -8.12 12.61 -30.72
C THR A 242 -9.50 13.24 -30.58
N ALA A 243 -9.64 14.50 -31.01
CA ALA A 243 -10.92 15.17 -31.15
C ALA A 243 -11.74 14.49 -32.26
N ALA A 244 -12.98 14.09 -31.94
CA ALA A 244 -13.96 13.65 -32.92
C ALA A 244 -14.32 14.80 -33.87
N PRO A 245 -14.46 14.57 -35.20
CA PRO A 245 -14.85 15.63 -36.12
C PRO A 245 -16.34 15.98 -35.96
N PRO A 246 -16.74 17.26 -36.12
CA PRO A 246 -18.13 17.65 -36.06
C PRO A 246 -18.88 17.20 -37.32
N GLY A 247 -20.08 16.64 -37.11
CA GLY A 247 -21.00 16.29 -38.19
C GLY A 247 -21.47 17.52 -38.96
N GLY A 248 -21.19 17.54 -40.26
CA GLY A 248 -21.76 18.48 -41.22
C GLY A 248 -22.61 17.74 -42.25
N ARG A 249 -23.90 18.08 -42.29
CA ARG A 249 -24.86 17.66 -43.33
C ARG A 249 -24.62 18.46 -44.62
N GLY A 250 -24.70 17.80 -45.77
CA GLY A 250 -25.56 18.26 -46.88
C GLY A 250 -24.96 18.45 -48.28
N VAL A 251 -25.58 17.72 -49.24
CA VAL A 251 -25.83 18.01 -50.68
C VAL A 251 -24.62 17.83 -51.62
N THR A 252 -24.64 17.16 -52.79
CA THR A 252 -25.60 16.87 -53.89
C THR A 252 -25.40 15.42 -54.40
N ASP A 253 -26.28 14.72 -55.15
CA ASP A 253 -27.32 15.08 -56.13
C ASP A 253 -28.71 14.51 -55.79
#